data_AF-J9GM34-F1
#
_entry.id   AF-J9GM34-F1
#
_cell.length_a   1.000
_cell.length_b   1.000
_cell.length_c   1.000
_cell.angle_alpha   90.00
_cell.angle_beta   90.00
_cell.angle_gamma   90.00
#
_symmetry.space_group_name_H-M   'P 1'
#
loop_
_entity.id
_entity.type
_entity.pdbx_description
1 polymer ?
#
loop_
_entity_poly.entity_id
_entity_poly.type
_entity_poly.pdbx_seq_one_letter_code
_entity_poly.pdbx_strand_id
1 'polypeptide(L)'
;MNNPFPYSDSNKRYHTFNYFLRHHFGCKVAKVSLDAGFTCPNLDGTKGTGGCTYCSSRGSGDFAGDVHLPLDRQFEQVRQVMDHKWEDTL
;
A
#
# COMPACT_ATOMS: atom_id res chain seq x y z
N MET A 1 11.75 -12.66 -25.95
CA MET A 1 10.61 -11.87 -26.46
C MET A 1 11.06 -10.43 -26.57
N ASN A 2 11.00 -9.81 -27.74
CA ASN A 2 11.32 -8.39 -27.89
C ASN A 2 10.16 -7.57 -27.32
N ASN A 3 10.39 -6.85 -26.23
CA ASN A 3 9.42 -5.88 -25.71
C ASN A 3 9.53 -4.59 -26.53
N PRO A 4 8.51 -4.20 -27.33
CA PRO A 4 8.56 -2.99 -28.15
C PRO A 4 8.23 -1.72 -27.36
N PHE A 5 7.81 -1.84 -26.09
CA PHE A 5 7.34 -0.69 -25.31
C PHE A 5 8.46 -0.12 -24.44
N PRO A 6 8.84 1.15 -24.62
CA PRO A 6 9.76 1.81 -23.70
C PRO A 6 9.14 1.89 -22.30
N TYR A 7 9.99 1.85 -21.29
CA TYR A 7 9.60 1.92 -19.87
C TYR A 7 8.73 0.76 -19.38
N SER A 8 9.01 -0.45 -19.86
CA SER A 8 8.26 -1.65 -19.55
C SER A 8 9.18 -2.86 -19.51
N ASP A 9 9.09 -3.67 -18.45
CA ASP A 9 9.76 -4.98 -18.37
C ASP A 9 8.78 -6.15 -18.61
N SER A 10 7.48 -5.85 -18.70
CA SER A 10 6.41 -6.84 -18.74
C SER A 10 5.53 -6.72 -19.99
N ASN A 11 6.04 -6.12 -21.07
CA ASN A 11 5.32 -5.90 -22.33
C ASN A 11 3.99 -5.14 -22.19
N LYS A 12 3.87 -4.30 -21.15
CA LYS A 12 2.74 -3.40 -20.94
C LYS A 12 2.94 -2.12 -21.74
N ARG A 13 1.85 -1.62 -22.33
CA ARG A 13 1.76 -0.40 -23.15
C ARG A 13 1.79 0.92 -22.36
N TYR A 14 2.13 0.86 -21.08
CA TYR A 14 2.16 2.01 -20.18
C TYR A 14 3.30 1.86 -19.19
N HIS A 15 3.83 3.00 -18.74
CA HIS A 15 4.89 3.08 -17.74
C HIS A 15 4.33 2.67 -16.38
N THR A 16 4.59 1.43 -15.97
CA THR A 16 4.05 0.95 -14.69
C THR A 16 4.81 1.53 -13.51
N PHE A 17 4.10 1.78 -12.41
CA PHE A 17 4.76 2.23 -11.19
C PHE A 17 5.80 1.21 -10.68
N ASN A 18 5.56 -0.09 -10.89
CA ASN A 18 6.53 -1.11 -10.53
C ASN A 18 7.81 -1.03 -11.39
N TYR A 19 7.70 -0.78 -12.69
CA TYR A 19 8.86 -0.52 -13.54
C TYR A 19 9.63 0.69 -13.01
N PHE A 20 8.95 1.83 -12.83
CA PHE A 20 9.60 3.06 -12.35
C PHE A 20 10.40 2.81 -11.07
N LEU A 21 9.76 2.21 -10.05
CA LEU A 21 10.39 1.97 -8.76
C LEU A 21 11.57 0.99 -8.87
N ARG A 22 11.44 -0.09 -9.65
CA ARG A 22 12.53 -1.06 -9.82
C ARG A 22 13.75 -0.44 -10.50
N HIS A 23 13.54 0.37 -11.52
CA HIS A 23 14.63 1.03 -12.24
C HIS A 23 15.23 2.21 -11.46
N HIS A 24 14.43 2.90 -10.63
CA HIS A 24 14.91 3.99 -9.80
C HIS A 24 15.68 3.52 -8.56
N PHE A 25 15.21 2.47 -7.88
CA PHE A 25 15.80 1.98 -6.62
C PHE A 25 16.67 0.72 -6.79
N GLY A 26 16.66 0.09 -7.97
CA GLY A 26 17.47 -1.10 -8.26
C GLY A 26 16.90 -2.43 -7.74
N CYS A 27 15.77 -2.42 -7.03
CA CYS A 27 15.15 -3.63 -6.49
C CYS A 27 13.61 -3.55 -6.47
N LYS A 28 12.93 -4.59 -5.97
CA LYS A 28 11.49 -4.52 -5.73
C LYS A 28 11.23 -3.55 -4.58
N VAL A 29 10.34 -2.58 -4.78
CA VAL A 29 9.84 -1.73 -3.68
C VAL A 29 8.47 -2.27 -3.24
N ALA A 30 8.32 -2.54 -1.95
CA ALA A 30 7.04 -2.90 -1.36
C ALA A 30 6.36 -1.70 -0.68
N LYS A 31 5.05 -1.82 -0.48
CA LYS A 31 4.27 -0.83 0.28
C LYS A 31 3.99 -1.40 1.65
N VAL A 32 4.28 -0.63 2.69
CA VAL A 32 3.97 -0.97 4.07
C VAL A 32 2.78 -0.12 4.51
N SER A 33 1.61 -0.73 4.63
CA SER A 33 0.39 -0.06 5.08
C SER A 33 0.37 0.04 6.60
N LEU A 34 0.21 1.26 7.14
CA LEU A 34 0.14 1.54 8.57
C LEU A 34 -1.20 2.16 8.93
N ASP A 35 -1.71 1.84 10.12
CA ASP A 35 -2.90 2.46 10.70
C ASP A 35 -2.49 3.44 11.82
N ALA A 36 -2.63 4.74 11.54
CA ALA A 36 -2.36 5.81 12.49
C ALA A 36 -3.59 6.21 13.32
N GLY A 37 -4.68 5.44 13.27
CA GLY A 37 -5.92 5.74 13.99
C GLY A 37 -6.73 6.89 13.36
N PHE A 38 -6.48 7.19 12.09
CA PHE A 38 -7.25 8.19 11.38
C PHE A 38 -8.64 7.66 11.03
N THR A 39 -9.62 8.57 11.01
CA THR A 39 -11.00 8.27 10.64
C THR A 39 -11.56 9.33 9.70
N CYS A 40 -12.63 8.98 8.99
CA CYS A 40 -13.32 9.86 8.05
C CYS A 40 -14.40 10.66 8.80
N PRO A 41 -14.53 11.97 8.55
CA PRO A 41 -15.53 12.80 9.22
C PRO A 41 -17.00 12.43 8.90
N ASN A 42 -17.21 11.66 7.83
CA ASN A 42 -18.53 11.09 7.50
C ASN A 42 -18.82 9.78 8.24
N LEU A 43 -17.79 9.15 8.81
CA LEU A 43 -17.88 7.92 9.60
C LEU A 43 -17.91 8.24 11.10
N ASP A 44 -17.11 9.21 11.54
CA ASP A 44 -17.04 9.63 12.95
C ASP A 44 -18.21 10.52 13.40
N GLY A 45 -19.07 10.96 12.47
CA GLY A 45 -20.25 11.78 12.78
C GLY A 45 -20.04 13.30 12.68
N THR A 46 -18.81 13.79 12.50
CA THR A 46 -18.51 15.23 12.59
C THR A 46 -18.96 16.06 11.38
N LYS A 47 -19.08 15.44 10.20
CA LYS A 47 -19.55 16.08 8.94
C LYS A 47 -20.69 15.34 8.25
N GLY A 48 -20.97 14.10 8.67
CA GLY A 48 -22.04 13.27 8.13
C GLY A 48 -22.15 11.97 8.93
N THR A 49 -23.11 11.12 8.57
CA THR A 49 -23.37 9.84 9.28
C THR A 49 -23.38 8.68 8.31
N GLY A 50 -22.86 7.52 8.74
CA GLY A 50 -22.95 6.25 8.01
C GLY A 50 -21.82 5.97 7.02
N GLY A 51 -20.90 6.91 6.80
CA GLY A 51 -19.80 6.76 5.84
C GLY A 51 -20.25 6.79 4.37
N CYS A 52 -19.29 6.68 3.46
CA CYS A 52 -19.59 6.51 2.03
C CYS A 52 -20.11 5.09 1.77
N THR A 53 -20.84 4.88 0.68
CA THR A 53 -21.36 3.54 0.29
C THR A 53 -20.28 2.48 0.08
N TYR A 54 -19.03 2.89 -0.11
CA TYR A 54 -17.85 2.03 -0.24
C TYR A 54 -16.98 1.98 1.02
N CYS A 55 -17.31 2.73 2.07
CA CYS A 55 -16.58 2.66 3.32
C CYS A 55 -16.82 1.30 3.98
N SER A 56 -15.75 0.70 4.49
CA SER A 56 -15.91 -0.37 5.47
C SER A 56 -16.25 0.20 6.83
N SER A 57 -16.75 -0.66 7.73
CA SER A 57 -17.01 -0.29 9.13
C SER A 57 -15.74 0.12 9.89
N ARG A 58 -14.56 -0.29 9.42
CA ARG A 58 -13.26 0.03 10.03
C ARG A 58 -12.60 1.30 9.47
N GLY A 59 -13.20 1.94 8.48
CA GLY A 59 -12.71 3.21 7.94
C GLY A 59 -11.36 3.11 7.22
N SER A 60 -10.55 4.17 7.29
CA SER A 60 -9.28 4.27 6.53
C SER A 60 -8.18 3.31 6.97
N GLY A 61 -8.29 2.76 8.18
CA GLY A 61 -7.35 1.76 8.71
C GLY A 61 -7.63 0.33 8.24
N ASP A 62 -8.72 0.11 7.50
CA ASP A 62 -9.06 -1.24 7.07
C ASP A 62 -7.98 -1.83 6.15
N PHE A 63 -7.57 -3.06 6.45
CA PHE A 63 -6.44 -3.76 5.83
C PHE A 63 -5.04 -3.15 6.02
N ALA A 64 -4.88 -2.19 6.93
CA ALA A 64 -3.57 -1.71 7.37
C ALA A 64 -3.04 -2.49 8.59
N GLY A 65 -1.98 -1.97 9.22
CA GLY A 65 -1.44 -2.52 10.46
C GLY A 65 -2.44 -2.49 11.62
N ASP A 66 -2.13 -3.19 12.72
CA ASP A 66 -2.97 -3.18 13.91
C ASP A 66 -2.89 -1.82 14.62
N VAL A 67 -4.01 -1.09 14.64
CA VAL A 67 -4.15 0.23 15.29
C VAL A 67 -3.79 0.24 16.78
N HIS A 68 -3.85 -0.91 17.45
CA HIS A 68 -3.49 -1.03 18.86
C HIS A 68 -1.98 -1.13 19.09
N LEU A 69 -1.18 -1.28 18.03
CA LEU A 69 0.26 -1.29 18.08
C LEU A 69 0.85 0.07 17.71
N PRO A 70 1.98 0.47 18.32
CA PRO A 70 2.69 1.66 17.87
C PRO A 70 3.21 1.48 16.43
N LEU A 71 3.34 2.58 15.69
CA LEU A 71 3.62 2.58 14.25
C LEU A 71 4.91 1.86 13.86
N ASP A 72 5.94 1.91 14.70
CA ASP A 72 7.20 1.20 14.51
C ASP A 72 7.00 -0.33 14.52
N ARG A 73 6.13 -0.82 15.41
CA ARG A 73 5.79 -2.26 15.49
C ARG A 73 4.88 -2.69 14.34
N GLN A 74 3.93 -1.85 13.94
CA GLN A 74 3.14 -2.09 12.73
C GLN A 74 4.04 -2.16 11.49
N PHE A 75 4.99 -1.23 11.36
CA PHE A 75 5.94 -1.20 10.24
C PHE A 75 6.73 -2.49 10.16
N GLU A 76 7.33 -2.92 11.27
CA GLU A 76 8.13 -4.14 11.27
C GLU A 76 7.31 -5.38 10.91
N GLN A 77 6.10 -5.52 11.46
CA GLN A 77 5.23 -6.66 11.16
C GLN A 77 4.80 -6.69 9.69
N VAL A 78 4.34 -5.57 9.15
CA VAL A 78 3.86 -5.51 7.76
C VAL A 78 5.03 -5.65 6.78
N ARG A 79 6.20 -5.08 7.11
CA ARG A 79 7.45 -5.26 6.34
C ARG A 79 7.84 -6.74 6.24
N GLN A 80 7.83 -7.47 7.36
CA GLN A 80 8.14 -8.91 7.35
C GLN A 80 7.20 -9.70 6.42
N VAL A 81 5.91 -9.37 6.37
CA VAL A 81 4.98 -10.00 5.42
C VAL A 81 5.38 -9.71 3.96
N MET A 82 5.86 -8.49 3.68
CA MET A 82 6.32 -8.13 2.33
C MET A 82 7.61 -8.87 1.96
N ASP A 83 8.56 -8.99 2.90
CA ASP A 83 9.81 -9.73 2.72
C ASP A 83 9.56 -11.21 2.40
N HIS A 84 8.57 -11.84 3.04
CA HIS A 84 8.19 -13.22 2.74
C HIS A 84 7.55 -13.39 1.35
N LYS A 85 6.96 -12.33 0.80
CA LYS A 85 6.28 -12.37 -0.49
C LYS A 85 7.22 -12.15 -1.68
N TRP A 86 8.28 -11.38 -1.48
CA TRP A 86 9.23 -11.03 -2.52
C TRP A 86 10.66 -11.02 -1.99
N GLU A 87 11.54 -11.80 -2.63
CA GLU A 87 12.98 -11.77 -2.39
C GLU A 87 13.57 -10.41 -2.79
N ASP A 88 14.58 -9.94 -2.04
CA ASP A 88 15.33 -8.70 -2.28
C ASP A 88 14.44 -7.44 -2.44
N THR A 89 13.66 -7.16 -1.40
CA THR A 89 12.71 -6.03 -1.37
C THR A 89 13.21 -4.89 -0.48
N LEU A 90 13.08 -3.64 -0.95
CA LEU A 90 13.20 -2.40 -0.16
C LEU A 90 11.84 -2.00 0.41
#